data_AF-A0A0J7MTS4-F1
#
_entry.id   AF-A0A0J7MTS4-F1
#
_cell.length_a   1.000
_cell.length_b   1.000
_cell.length_c   1.000
_cell.angle_alpha   90.00
_cell.angle_beta   90.00
_cell.angle_gamma   90.00
#
_symmetry.space_group_name_H-M   'P 1'
#
loop_
_entity.id
_entity.type
_entity.pdbx_description
1 polymer ?
#
loop_
_entity_poly.entity_id
_entity_poly.type
_entity_poly.pdbx_seq_one_letter_code
_entity_poly.pdbx_strand_id
1 'polypeptide(L)' 'LEITDGKELTEEFFQEELHPKISLHQPKFAKPKGPPNRGAKRITKVQELASSD' A
#
# COMPACT_ATOMS: atom_id res chain seq x y z
N LEU A 1 -21.76 9.40 0.09
CA LEU A 1 -22.94 9.02 0.87
C LEU A 1 -24.02 8.49 -0.07
N GLU A 2 -23.90 7.20 -0.39
CA GLU A 2 -24.95 6.43 -1.04
C GLU A 2 -25.48 5.45 0.01
N ILE A 3 -26.80 5.38 0.18
CA ILE A 3 -27.47 4.61 1.24
C ILE A 3 -28.66 3.89 0.63
N THR A 4 -28.90 2.65 1.07
CA THR A 4 -29.92 1.77 0.48
C THR A 4 -31.18 1.63 1.33
N ASP A 5 -31.05 1.71 2.66
CA ASP A 5 -32.16 1.71 3.62
C ASP A 5 -31.96 2.79 4.68
N GLY A 6 -33.05 3.40 5.16
CA GLY A 6 -33.01 4.44 6.20
C GLY A 6 -32.48 3.94 7.55
N LYS A 7 -32.44 2.62 7.76
CA LYS A 7 -31.84 2.00 8.95
C LYS A 7 -30.31 2.10 9.00
N GLU A 8 -29.66 2.38 7.87
CA GLU A 8 -28.20 2.55 7.78
C GLU A 8 -27.74 3.93 8.32
N LEU A 9 -28.68 4.88 8.49
CA LEU A 9 -28.45 6.22 9.03
C LEU A 9 -28.24 6.22 10.54
N THR A 10 -27.12 5.66 10.98
CA THR A 10 -26.67 5.68 12.38
C THR A 10 -25.66 6.78 12.63
N GLU A 11 -25.52 7.23 13.87
CA GLU A 11 -24.50 8.23 14.24
C GLU A 11 -23.08 7.75 13.91
N GLU A 12 -22.82 6.46 14.07
CA GLU A 12 -21.56 5.81 13.69
C GLU A 12 -21.29 5.92 12.18
N PHE A 13 -22.29 5.66 11.34
CA PHE A 13 -22.19 5.80 9.89
C PHE A 13 -21.80 7.23 9.47
N PHE A 14 -22.40 8.23 10.10
CA PHE A 14 -22.05 9.63 9.82
C PHE A 14 -20.61 9.96 10.21
N GLN A 15 -20.10 9.44 11.33
CA GLN A 15 -18.71 9.71 11.71
C GLN A 15 -17.69 9.02 10.83
N GLU A 16 -17.97 7.84 10.30
CA GLU A 16 -17.06 7.17 9.38
C GLU A 16 -17.01 7.83 8.00
N GLU A 17 -18.14 8.34 7.51
CA GLU A 17 -18.22 8.98 6.18
C GLU A 17 -17.78 10.45 6.19
N LEU A 18 -18.03 11.17 7.28
CA LEU A 18 -17.69 12.60 7.39
C LEU A 18 -16.21 12.83 7.76
N HIS A 19 -15.60 11.92 8.52
CA HIS A 19 -14.22 12.07 8.98
C HIS A 19 -13.23 11.24 8.15
N PRO A 20 -12.08 11.80 7.74
CA PRO A 20 -11.09 11.06 6.98
C PRO A 20 -10.52 9.88 7.80
N LYS A 21 -10.74 8.65 7.32
CA LYS A 21 -10.20 7.44 7.95
C LYS A 21 -8.75 7.21 7.50
N ILE A 22 -7.81 7.46 8.40
CA ILE A 22 -6.39 7.21 8.11
C ILE A 22 -6.13 5.71 8.23
N SER A 23 -5.97 5.02 7.10
CA SER A 23 -5.53 3.63 7.07
C SER A 23 -4.03 3.54 7.38
N LEU A 24 -3.69 3.47 8.68
CA LEU A 24 -2.30 3.45 9.16
C LEU A 24 -1.52 2.18 8.73
N HIS A 25 -2.21 1.06 8.50
CA HIS A 25 -1.57 -0.20 8.17
C HIS A 25 -2.30 -0.91 7.01
N GLN A 26 -1.59 -1.11 5.91
CA GLN A 26 -2.00 -2.04 4.87
C GLN A 26 -1.19 -3.34 5.02
N PRO A 27 -1.80 -4.45 5.45
CA PRO A 27 -1.09 -5.71 5.62
C PRO A 27 -0.57 -6.18 4.26
N LYS A 28 0.76 -6.27 4.13
CA LYS A 28 1.41 -6.78 2.92
C LYS A 28 1.63 -8.28 3.07
N PHE A 29 1.19 -9.04 2.07
CA PHE A 29 1.48 -10.47 1.99
C PHE A 29 3.00 -10.71 1.99
N ALA A 30 3.45 -11.72 2.74
CA ALA A 30 4.87 -12.06 2.80
C ALA A 30 5.35 -12.56 1.44
N LYS A 31 6.52 -12.10 0.99
CA LYS A 31 7.14 -12.65 -0.22
C LYS A 31 7.44 -14.14 -0.02
N PRO A 32 7.21 -15.00 -1.02
CA PRO A 32 7.54 -16.41 -0.93
C PRO A 32 9.05 -16.61 -0.69
N LYS A 33 9.41 -17.78 -0.15
CA LYS A 33 10.83 -18.13 0.05
C LYS A 33 11.54 -18.12 -1.30
N GLY A 34 12.62 -17.34 -1.40
CA GLY A 34 13.43 -17.26 -2.61
C GLY A 34 14.16 -18.57 -2.92
N PRO A 35 14.77 -18.69 -4.11
CA PRO A 35 15.49 -19.89 -4.51
C PRO A 35 16.61 -20.29 -3.53
N PRO A 36 16.80 -21.59 -3.26
CA PRO A 36 17.96 -22.06 -2.52
C PRO A 36 19.26 -21.74 -3.28
N ASN A 37 20.35 -21.50 -2.56
CA ASN A 37 21.69 -21.19 -3.11
C ASN A 37 21.78 -19.91 -3.97
N ARG A 38 20.86 -18.95 -3.79
CA ARG A 38 21.01 -17.62 -4.39
C ARG A 38 22.11 -16.86 -3.65
N GLY A 39 23.23 -16.58 -4.32
CA GLY A 39 24.29 -15.70 -3.81
C GLY A 39 23.78 -14.33 -3.37
N ALA A 40 24.64 -13.51 -2.75
CA ALA A 40 24.27 -12.21 -2.20
C ALA A 40 23.55 -11.30 -3.22
N LYS A 41 22.55 -10.53 -2.77
CA LYS A 41 21.87 -9.53 -3.62
C LYS A 41 22.88 -8.46 -4.05
N ARG A 42 22.94 -8.18 -5.35
CA ARG A 42 23.84 -7.16 -5.93
C ARG A 42 23.02 -5.95 -6.37
N ILE A 43 23.57 -4.75 -6.17
CA ILE A 43 23.02 -3.52 -6.76
C ILE A 43 23.37 -3.56 -8.27
N THR A 44 22.37 -3.46 -9.14
CA THR A 44 22.55 -3.48 -10.61
C THR A 44 22.40 -2.09 -11.22
N LYS A 45 22.66 -1.02 -10.47
CA LYS A 45 22.57 0.34 -11.01
C LYS A 45 23.65 0.50 -12.07
N VAL A 46 23.24 0.64 -13.33
CA VAL A 46 24.11 1.14 -14.40
C VAL A 46 24.44 2.57 -13.99
N GLN A 47 25.71 2.86 -13.71
CA GLN A 47 26.16 4.25 -13.69
C GLN A 47 26.00 4.73 -15.13
N GLU A 48 24.95 5.51 -15.40
CA GLU A 48 24.92 6.35 -16.58
C GLU A 48 26.18 7.22 -16.48
N LEU A 49 27.17 6.89 -17.32
CA LEU A 49 28.37 7.68 -17.51
C LEU A 49 27.90 9.12 -17.71
N ALA A 50 28.44 10.01 -16.88
CA ALA A 50 28.20 11.44 -16.95
C ALA A 50 28.16 11.88 -18.42
N SER A 51 26.98 12.23 -18.90
CA SER A 51 26.79 12.86 -20.20
C SER A 51 27.40 14.26 -20.11
N SER A 52 28.68 14.36 -20.45
CA SER A 52 29.36 15.61 -20.76
C SER A 52 29.51 15.69 -22.28
N ASP A 53 28.60 16.42 -22.91
CA ASP A 53 28.81 17.19 -24.16
C ASP A 53 27.89 18.42 -24.09
#